data_AF-A0A8C5SE29-F1
#
_entry.id   AF-A0A8C5SE29-F1
#
_cell.length_a   1.000
_cell.length_b   1.000
_cell.length_c   1.000
_cell.angle_alpha   90.00
_cell.angle_beta   90.00
_cell.angle_gamma   90.00
#
_symmetry.space_group_name_H-M   'P 1'
#
loop_
_entity.id
_entity.type
_entity.pdbx_description
1 polymer ?
#
loop_
_entity_poly.entity_id
_entity_poly.type
_entity_poly.pdbx_seq_one_letter_code
_entity_poly.pdbx_strand_id
1 'polypeptide(L)'
;MTTLPELGGYINESGHLNLPRFEKYLIKLSDFDREHFSEIFVDLKWFESKVGNKYLNEAAGIAAEESKKQKNLKAQENVICLNALEKTDNGNVETSKTALEDELEDDGLFEAEFRQYKRTYYMTKLGVEVVSNDFLADQAKCYVQAIQWILHYYYHGVQSWSWYYPFHYAPYLSDICNIGELKIHLDLGKPFMPFEQLLAVLPAASKDLLPKCYQHLMTSDESPIIEYYPTEFKTDLNGKQQEWEAVVLIPFIDEKLLLEAMAPCNKLLKAEEKQRNRHSECLMYSYDRDTEFRYLSPWPEKFLFIEKCHTRCEAVSMDAWHVDIADNKITQLDTEKLYFCGFPTLKHINHKFGLKKSGVQVFQQSSHGENMLLEIIAAEDSEEFDIEKVASMILGKSVFVNWPHLEEARAVAVSDGDTKFYLEERPGTQKLYRGNAVPPTKVTFVGEKENNVWIKEIQGISEHYQRRKGVIINETSIIVYAQLLTGSRYQHINLDAEDFFYAVLQSCNSAISSEKYALITTFFSIVG
;
A
#
# COMPACT_ATOMS: atom_id res chain seq x y z
N MET A 1 -1.57 16.48 8.89
CA MET A 1 -1.47 15.44 9.94
C MET A 1 -1.56 16.10 11.31
N THR A 2 -2.74 16.17 11.91
CA THR A 2 -2.96 16.88 13.18
C THR A 2 -3.04 15.95 14.39
N THR A 3 -3.47 14.70 14.22
CA THR A 3 -3.82 13.82 15.35
C THR A 3 -2.61 13.15 16.02
N LEU A 4 -1.63 12.67 15.24
CA LEU A 4 -0.50 11.87 15.78
C LEU A 4 0.24 12.55 16.96
N PRO A 5 0.55 13.86 16.94
CA PRO A 5 1.17 14.56 18.07
C PRO A 5 0.37 14.51 19.38
N GLU A 6 -0.96 14.35 19.32
CA GLU A 6 -1.87 14.38 20.48
C GLU A 6 -2.07 13.00 21.12
N LEU A 7 -1.64 11.92 20.45
CA LEU A 7 -1.89 10.55 20.89
C LEU A 7 -0.93 10.08 22.00
N GLY A 8 0.20 10.77 22.20
CA GLY A 8 1.21 10.39 23.18
C GLY A 8 1.95 9.08 22.86
N GLY A 9 1.84 8.58 21.63
CA GLY A 9 2.48 7.37 21.13
C GLY A 9 1.79 6.82 19.87
N TYR A 10 2.19 5.63 19.45
CA TYR A 10 1.67 4.99 18.24
C TYR A 10 0.33 4.26 18.51
N ILE A 11 -0.52 4.20 17.48
CA ILE A 11 -1.78 3.43 17.52
C ILE A 11 -1.52 1.93 17.44
N ASN A 12 -0.55 1.54 16.61
CA ASN A 12 -0.14 0.15 16.42
C ASN A 12 1.20 -0.10 17.13
N GLU A 13 1.20 -0.99 18.10
CA GLU A 13 2.36 -1.39 18.90
C GLU A 13 2.68 -2.85 18.55
N SER A 14 3.50 -3.03 17.51
CA SER A 14 3.92 -4.35 17.00
C SER A 14 2.76 -5.30 16.70
N GLY A 15 1.67 -4.80 16.10
CA GLY A 15 0.49 -5.58 15.76
C GLY A 15 -0.61 -5.54 16.83
N HIS A 16 -0.38 -4.90 17.99
CA HIS A 16 -1.41 -4.66 19.00
C HIS A 16 -1.98 -3.24 18.87
N LEU A 17 -3.31 -3.12 18.85
CA LEU A 17 -3.97 -1.82 18.87
C LEU A 17 -3.96 -1.23 20.27
N ASN A 18 -3.47 0.00 20.36
CA ASN A 18 -3.70 0.84 21.52
C ASN A 18 -5.08 1.50 21.39
N LEU A 19 -6.10 0.86 21.96
CA LEU A 19 -7.51 1.26 21.79
C LEU A 19 -7.81 2.70 22.24
N PRO A 20 -7.28 3.22 23.36
CA PRO A 20 -7.48 4.63 23.72
C PRO A 20 -6.92 5.61 22.69
N ARG A 21 -5.76 5.31 22.08
CA ARG A 21 -5.19 6.15 21.02
C ARG A 21 -5.97 6.00 19.72
N PHE A 22 -6.41 4.78 19.42
CA PHE A 22 -7.22 4.50 18.23
C PHE A 22 -8.58 5.21 18.28
N GLU A 23 -9.23 5.24 19.45
CA GLU A 23 -10.47 5.96 19.67
C GLU A 23 -10.32 7.46 19.39
N LYS A 24 -9.27 8.11 19.92
CA LYS A 24 -8.98 9.52 19.61
C LYS A 24 -8.81 9.75 18.11
N TYR A 25 -8.17 8.82 17.42
CA TYR A 25 -8.02 8.88 15.97
C TYR A 25 -9.37 8.73 15.24
N LEU A 26 -10.21 7.78 15.64
CA LEU A 26 -11.54 7.58 15.07
C LEU A 26 -12.48 8.76 15.32
N ILE A 27 -12.42 9.39 16.50
CA ILE A 27 -13.17 10.63 16.78
C ILE A 27 -12.79 11.69 15.75
N LYS A 28 -11.50 11.89 15.48
CA LYS A 28 -11.08 12.86 14.47
C LYS A 28 -11.47 12.44 13.05
N LEU A 29 -11.42 11.14 12.76
CA LEU A 29 -11.83 10.60 11.47
C LEU A 29 -13.34 10.70 11.25
N SER A 30 -14.15 10.74 12.33
CA SER A 30 -15.60 10.90 12.24
C SER A 30 -16.05 12.24 11.67
N ASP A 31 -15.15 13.23 11.61
CA ASP A 31 -15.40 14.48 10.89
C ASP A 31 -15.68 14.21 9.40
N PHE A 32 -15.07 13.18 8.80
CA PHE A 32 -15.35 12.79 7.41
C PHE A 32 -16.79 12.32 7.19
N ASP A 33 -17.42 11.66 8.19
CA ASP A 33 -18.83 11.29 8.06
C ASP A 33 -19.71 12.54 7.94
N ARG A 34 -19.36 13.59 8.69
CA ARG A 34 -20.09 14.86 8.73
C ARG A 34 -19.85 15.67 7.47
N GLU A 35 -18.60 15.75 7.00
CA GLU A 35 -18.24 16.40 5.75
C GLU A 35 -18.95 15.73 4.57
N HIS A 36 -18.90 14.39 4.50
CA HIS A 36 -19.58 13.64 3.45
C HIS A 36 -21.10 13.80 3.51
N PHE A 37 -21.69 13.74 4.71
CA PHE A 37 -23.12 13.98 4.86
C PHE A 37 -23.49 15.41 4.47
N SER A 38 -22.66 16.41 4.78
CA SER A 38 -22.89 17.80 4.40
C SER A 38 -23.01 17.97 2.88
N GLU A 39 -22.12 17.33 2.11
CA GLU A 39 -22.19 17.35 0.64
C GLU A 39 -23.51 16.75 0.13
N ILE A 40 -23.88 15.57 0.64
CA ILE A 40 -25.15 14.89 0.29
C ILE A 40 -26.35 15.74 0.71
N PHE A 41 -26.30 16.33 1.89
CA PHE A 41 -27.39 17.11 2.47
C PHE A 41 -27.65 18.39 1.68
N VAL A 42 -26.59 19.05 1.19
CA VAL A 42 -26.71 20.19 0.28
C VAL A 42 -27.40 19.78 -1.02
N ASP A 43 -27.01 18.65 -1.61
CA ASP A 43 -27.66 18.12 -2.81
C ASP A 43 -29.13 17.79 -2.55
N LEU A 44 -29.45 17.09 -1.45
CA LEU A 44 -30.82 16.75 -1.07
C LEU A 44 -31.69 18.00 -0.89
N LYS A 45 -31.22 19.00 -0.14
CA LYS A 45 -31.93 20.28 0.02
C LYS A 45 -32.11 21.02 -1.30
N TRP A 46 -31.09 20.98 -2.17
CA TRP A 46 -31.20 21.55 -3.52
C TRP A 46 -32.28 20.85 -4.34
N PHE A 47 -32.35 19.51 -4.30
CA PHE A 47 -33.39 18.74 -4.97
C PHE A 47 -34.79 19.05 -4.40
N GLU A 48 -34.94 19.15 -3.08
CA GLU A 48 -36.20 19.54 -2.44
C GLU A 48 -36.69 20.92 -2.90
N SER A 49 -35.77 21.88 -2.98
CA SER A 49 -36.06 23.24 -3.46
C SER A 49 -36.53 23.26 -4.93
N LYS A 50 -36.04 22.32 -5.76
CA LYS A 50 -36.38 22.23 -7.19
C LYS A 50 -37.63 21.42 -7.49
N VAL A 51 -37.90 20.36 -6.72
CA VAL A 51 -38.98 19.41 -7.00
C VAL A 51 -40.22 19.68 -6.14
N GLY A 52 -40.09 20.45 -5.06
CA GLY A 52 -41.20 20.82 -4.17
C GLY A 52 -41.71 19.68 -3.29
N ASN A 53 -41.11 18.49 -3.39
CA ASN A 53 -41.32 17.37 -2.46
C ASN A 53 -40.23 17.40 -1.39
N LYS A 54 -40.64 17.26 -0.12
CA LYS A 54 -39.71 17.00 0.99
C LYS A 54 -39.20 15.56 0.87
N TYR A 55 -37.89 15.39 0.73
CA TYR A 55 -37.22 14.08 0.69
C TYR A 55 -36.63 13.71 2.05
N LEU A 56 -36.33 14.71 2.89
CA LEU A 56 -36.00 14.63 4.30
C LEU A 56 -37.32 14.63 5.10
N ASN A 57 -37.54 13.55 5.86
CA ASN A 57 -38.83 13.26 6.50
C ASN A 57 -39.22 14.31 7.55
N GLU A 58 -40.51 14.68 7.60
CA GLU A 58 -41.12 15.47 8.69
C GLU A 58 -40.87 14.89 10.11
N ALA A 59 -40.48 13.60 10.18
CA ALA A 59 -40.06 12.93 11.40
C ALA A 59 -38.82 13.56 12.07
N ALA A 60 -37.90 14.16 11.31
CA ALA A 60 -36.73 14.86 11.88
C ALA A 60 -37.13 16.17 12.58
N GLY A 61 -38.12 16.88 12.04
CA GLY A 61 -38.74 18.04 12.68
C GLY A 61 -39.49 17.66 13.96
N ILE A 62 -40.22 16.54 13.96
CA ILE A 62 -40.92 16.02 15.14
C ILE A 62 -39.92 15.52 16.20
N ALA A 63 -38.83 14.85 15.80
CA ALA A 63 -37.75 14.42 16.70
C ALA A 63 -36.97 15.61 17.30
N ALA A 64 -36.77 16.68 16.55
CA ALA A 64 -36.23 17.95 17.04
C ALA A 64 -37.16 18.59 18.09
N GLU A 65 -38.48 18.60 17.86
CA GLU A 65 -39.49 19.05 18.83
C GLU A 65 -39.57 18.16 20.08
N GLU A 66 -39.46 16.83 19.94
CA GLU A 66 -39.44 15.89 21.07
C GLU A 66 -38.15 15.99 21.89
N SER A 67 -37.00 16.23 21.24
CA SER A 67 -35.73 16.49 21.92
C SER A 67 -35.73 17.83 22.68
N LYS A 68 -36.42 18.87 22.17
CA LYS A 68 -36.72 20.12 22.90
C LYS A 68 -37.58 19.84 24.15
N LYS A 69 -38.52 18.90 24.11
CA LYS A 69 -39.33 18.49 25.27
C LYS A 69 -38.55 17.66 26.30
N GLN A 70 -37.63 16.80 25.89
CA GLN A 70 -36.80 15.99 26.81
C GLN A 70 -35.65 16.79 27.44
N LYS A 71 -35.07 17.77 26.74
CA LYS A 71 -34.05 18.69 27.30
C LYS A 71 -34.59 19.50 28.49
N ASN A 72 -35.88 19.85 28.49
CA ASN A 72 -36.53 20.55 29.61
C ASN A 72 -36.73 19.67 30.86
N LEU A 73 -36.67 18.34 30.75
CA LEU A 73 -36.81 17.41 31.89
C LEU A 73 -35.44 16.94 32.43
N LYS A 74 -34.41 16.84 31.59
CA LYS A 74 -33.04 16.46 32.01
C LYS A 74 -32.15 17.65 32.44
N ALA A 75 -32.60 18.89 32.20
CA ALA A 75 -31.92 20.11 32.66
C ALA A 75 -31.96 20.30 34.19
N GLN A 76 -32.70 19.48 34.94
CA GLN A 76 -32.75 19.54 36.41
C GLN A 76 -31.75 18.61 37.12
N GLU A 77 -31.22 17.58 36.45
CA GLU A 77 -30.26 16.63 37.06
C GLU A 77 -28.80 16.87 36.64
N ASN A 78 -28.53 17.49 35.50
CA ASN A 78 -27.16 17.73 35.01
C ASN A 78 -26.49 19.03 35.52
N VAL A 79 -27.17 19.83 36.35
CA VAL A 79 -26.61 21.03 36.98
C VAL A 79 -25.55 20.71 38.06
N ILE A 80 -25.44 19.44 38.47
CA ILE A 80 -24.53 19.02 39.55
C ILE A 80 -23.12 18.61 39.02
N CYS A 81 -22.95 18.30 37.73
CA CYS A 81 -21.67 17.78 37.21
C CYS A 81 -20.77 18.79 36.47
N LEU A 82 -21.22 20.03 36.25
CA LEU A 82 -20.45 21.06 35.52
C LEU A 82 -19.96 22.23 36.38
N ASN A 83 -20.24 22.23 37.68
CA ASN A 83 -19.81 23.30 38.61
C ASN A 83 -18.45 23.03 39.31
N ALA A 84 -17.67 22.05 38.85
CA ALA A 84 -16.42 21.64 39.51
C ALA A 84 -15.13 22.12 38.81
N LEU A 85 -15.19 22.87 37.70
CA LEU A 85 -13.97 23.19 36.94
C LEU A 85 -13.71 24.66 36.58
N GLU A 86 -14.55 25.63 36.95
CA GLU A 86 -14.24 27.04 36.70
C GLU A 86 -14.62 27.94 37.88
N LYS A 87 -13.64 28.26 38.72
CA LYS A 87 -13.62 29.47 39.55
C LYS A 87 -12.42 30.32 39.16
N THR A 88 -12.64 31.63 39.22
CA THR A 88 -11.80 32.79 38.79
C THR A 88 -11.84 33.01 37.28
N ASP A 89 -12.34 34.12 36.72
CA ASP A 89 -12.44 35.49 37.23
C ASP A 89 -13.53 36.29 36.46
N ASN A 90 -14.04 37.35 37.07
CA ASN A 90 -15.19 38.15 36.60
C ASN A 90 -14.78 39.24 35.59
N GLY A 91 -15.56 39.42 34.52
CA GLY A 91 -15.53 40.63 33.68
C GLY A 91 -16.66 40.69 32.65
N ASN A 92 -17.69 41.50 32.92
CA ASN A 92 -18.83 41.81 32.06
C ASN A 92 -18.43 42.30 30.64
N VAL A 93 -19.03 41.72 29.60
CA VAL A 93 -19.39 42.43 28.34
C VAL A 93 -20.67 41.83 27.75
N GLU A 94 -21.70 42.66 27.58
CA GLU A 94 -22.92 42.36 26.82
C GLU A 94 -22.62 42.40 25.31
N THR A 95 -22.91 41.35 24.54
CA THR A 95 -23.16 41.48 23.09
C THR A 95 -23.95 40.31 22.46
N SER A 96 -24.93 40.67 21.63
CA SER A 96 -25.62 39.93 20.55
C SER A 96 -26.14 38.50 20.81
N LYS A 97 -27.42 38.37 21.18
CA LYS A 97 -28.16 37.10 21.28
C LYS A 97 -28.73 36.57 19.95
N THR A 98 -28.89 37.39 18.92
CA THR A 98 -29.75 37.05 17.77
C THR A 98 -29.09 36.24 16.64
N ALA A 99 -27.76 36.29 16.46
CA ALA A 99 -27.08 35.51 15.41
C ALA A 99 -26.65 34.10 15.89
N LEU A 100 -26.31 33.99 17.18
CA LEU A 100 -25.92 32.73 17.81
C LEU A 100 -27.12 31.79 17.97
N GLU A 101 -28.32 32.33 18.21
CA GLU A 101 -29.53 31.51 18.34
C GLU A 101 -29.91 30.84 17.00
N ASP A 102 -29.79 31.54 15.86
CA ASP A 102 -30.09 30.99 14.53
C ASP A 102 -29.06 29.93 14.08
N GLU A 103 -27.75 30.12 14.35
CA GLU A 103 -26.71 29.13 14.06
C GLU A 103 -26.86 27.86 14.93
N LEU A 104 -27.20 28.02 16.21
CA LEU A 104 -27.41 26.89 17.14
C LEU A 104 -28.67 26.08 16.80
N GLU A 105 -29.69 26.70 16.19
CA GLU A 105 -30.88 26.00 15.72
C GLU A 105 -30.62 25.19 14.43
N ASP A 106 -29.81 25.72 13.51
CA ASP A 106 -29.42 25.01 12.27
C ASP A 106 -28.47 23.83 12.56
N ASP A 107 -27.51 23.99 13.48
CA ASP A 107 -26.63 22.92 13.95
C ASP A 107 -27.42 21.77 14.61
N GLY A 108 -28.46 22.12 15.37
CA GLY A 108 -29.37 21.15 16.00
C GLY A 108 -30.18 20.35 14.98
N LEU A 109 -30.61 20.99 13.89
CA LEU A 109 -31.33 20.34 12.79
C LEU A 109 -30.38 19.44 12.00
N PHE A 110 -29.19 19.90 11.64
CA PHE A 110 -28.19 19.11 10.92
C PHE A 110 -27.85 17.81 11.66
N GLU A 111 -27.58 17.89 12.96
CA GLU A 111 -27.25 16.72 13.77
C GLU A 111 -28.43 15.73 13.88
N ALA A 112 -29.67 16.23 13.93
CA ALA A 112 -30.87 15.37 13.93
C ALA A 112 -31.04 14.63 12.59
N GLU A 113 -30.87 15.34 11.46
CA GLU A 113 -30.93 14.76 10.12
C GLU A 113 -29.79 13.77 9.88
N PHE A 114 -28.58 14.09 10.31
CA PHE A 114 -27.43 13.18 10.22
C PHE A 114 -27.68 11.88 10.99
N ARG A 115 -28.23 11.96 12.21
CA ARG A 115 -28.61 10.77 12.99
C ARG A 115 -29.68 9.95 12.27
N GLN A 116 -30.68 10.59 11.69
CA GLN A 116 -31.74 9.89 10.95
C GLN A 116 -31.20 9.24 9.68
N TYR A 117 -30.28 9.90 8.98
CA TYR A 117 -29.59 9.37 7.81
C TYR A 117 -28.81 8.09 8.15
N LYS A 118 -28.00 8.12 9.21
CA LYS A 118 -27.30 6.93 9.73
C LYS A 118 -28.27 5.83 10.13
N ARG A 119 -29.37 6.17 10.81
CA ARG A 119 -30.41 5.19 11.19
C ARG A 119 -30.99 4.49 9.97
N THR A 120 -31.31 5.25 8.93
CA THR A 120 -31.83 4.75 7.65
C THR A 120 -30.81 3.82 7.00
N TYR A 121 -29.52 4.16 7.04
CA TYR A 121 -28.45 3.29 6.58
C TYR A 121 -28.47 1.93 7.30
N TYR A 122 -28.45 1.90 8.64
CA TYR A 122 -28.44 0.63 9.39
C TYR A 122 -29.72 -0.20 9.13
N MET A 123 -30.89 0.44 9.04
CA MET A 123 -32.14 -0.25 8.78
C MET A 123 -32.20 -0.84 7.36
N THR A 124 -31.71 -0.10 6.36
CA THR A 124 -31.82 -0.49 4.94
C THR A 124 -30.69 -1.42 4.48
N LYS A 125 -29.44 -1.14 4.89
CA LYS A 125 -28.26 -1.89 4.46
C LYS A 125 -28.03 -3.12 5.33
N LEU A 126 -28.17 -2.98 6.64
CA LEU A 126 -27.92 -4.07 7.60
C LEU A 126 -29.20 -4.81 8.01
N GLY A 127 -30.37 -4.37 7.53
CA GLY A 127 -31.64 -5.09 7.70
C GLY A 127 -32.15 -5.10 9.15
N VAL A 128 -31.72 -4.15 9.98
CA VAL A 128 -32.07 -4.11 11.41
C VAL A 128 -33.36 -3.33 11.62
N GLU A 129 -34.31 -3.90 12.38
CA GLU A 129 -35.59 -3.24 12.67
C GLU A 129 -35.44 -2.03 13.61
N VAL A 130 -34.57 -2.14 14.62
CA VAL A 130 -34.34 -1.11 15.63
C VAL A 130 -32.85 -0.88 15.84
N VAL A 131 -32.39 0.33 15.52
CA VAL A 131 -31.01 0.77 15.80
C VAL A 131 -30.91 1.19 17.27
N SER A 132 -30.52 0.24 18.11
CA SER A 132 -30.26 0.44 19.54
C SER A 132 -28.78 0.78 19.81
N ASN A 133 -28.49 1.33 20.99
CA ASN A 133 -27.11 1.58 21.40
C ASN A 133 -26.32 0.27 21.53
N ASP A 134 -26.97 -0.82 21.97
CA ASP A 134 -26.35 -2.14 22.08
C ASP A 134 -25.94 -2.67 20.71
N PHE A 135 -26.80 -2.52 19.70
CA PHE A 135 -26.46 -2.87 18.31
C PHE A 135 -25.26 -2.08 17.80
N LEU A 136 -25.22 -0.76 18.02
CA LEU A 136 -24.09 0.07 17.61
C LEU A 136 -22.79 -0.28 18.36
N ALA A 137 -22.89 -0.60 19.65
CA ALA A 137 -21.74 -1.08 20.43
C ALA A 137 -21.22 -2.41 19.91
N ASP A 138 -22.10 -3.34 19.52
CA ASP A 138 -21.72 -4.61 18.92
C ASP A 138 -21.09 -4.43 17.53
N GLN A 139 -21.60 -3.50 16.71
CA GLN A 139 -20.98 -3.11 15.43
C GLN A 139 -19.56 -2.58 15.64
N ALA A 140 -19.40 -1.62 16.56
CA ALA A 140 -18.12 -1.03 16.90
C ALA A 140 -17.13 -2.09 17.39
N LYS A 141 -17.57 -2.97 18.31
CA LYS A 141 -16.79 -4.09 18.81
C LYS A 141 -16.32 -5.02 17.70
N CYS A 142 -17.24 -5.49 16.85
CA CYS A 142 -16.90 -6.41 15.76
C CYS A 142 -15.92 -5.78 14.77
N TYR A 143 -16.10 -4.50 14.45
CA TYR A 143 -15.23 -3.78 13.53
C TYR A 143 -13.83 -3.54 14.11
N VAL A 144 -13.73 -3.13 15.37
CA VAL A 144 -12.42 -2.97 16.04
C VAL A 144 -11.72 -4.32 16.20
N GLN A 145 -12.45 -5.37 16.54
CA GLN A 145 -11.93 -6.73 16.59
C GLN A 145 -11.43 -7.19 15.21
N ALA A 146 -12.07 -6.78 14.12
CA ALA A 146 -11.59 -7.02 12.76
C ALA A 146 -10.23 -6.39 12.50
N ILE A 147 -10.06 -5.12 12.86
CA ILE A 147 -8.79 -4.42 12.66
C ILE A 147 -7.68 -5.09 13.49
N GLN A 148 -7.98 -5.47 14.74
CA GLN A 148 -7.03 -6.20 15.58
C GLN A 148 -6.69 -7.58 15.00
N TRP A 149 -7.67 -8.32 14.48
CA TRP A 149 -7.44 -9.61 13.83
C TRP A 149 -6.57 -9.45 12.58
N ILE A 150 -6.80 -8.41 11.76
CA ILE A 150 -5.98 -8.10 10.58
C ILE A 150 -4.54 -7.76 10.98
N LEU A 151 -4.36 -6.92 12.01
CA LEU A 151 -3.01 -6.59 12.50
C LEU A 151 -2.28 -7.83 12.99
N HIS A 152 -2.96 -8.70 13.74
CA HIS A 152 -2.42 -9.99 14.11
C HIS A 152 -2.08 -10.84 12.87
N TYR A 153 -2.96 -10.93 11.88
CA TYR A 153 -2.72 -11.70 10.66
C TYR A 153 -1.40 -11.32 9.98
N TYR A 154 -1.09 -10.03 9.88
CA TYR A 154 0.14 -9.56 9.25
C TYR A 154 1.38 -9.56 10.16
N TYR A 155 1.23 -9.29 11.46
CA TYR A 155 2.37 -9.20 12.38
C TYR A 155 2.70 -10.53 13.05
N HIS A 156 1.69 -11.35 13.32
CA HIS A 156 1.72 -12.50 14.22
C HIS A 156 1.22 -13.80 13.57
N GLY A 157 0.82 -13.76 12.29
CA GLY A 157 0.10 -14.85 11.64
C GLY A 157 -1.35 -14.98 12.14
N VAL A 158 -2.04 -16.03 11.68
CA VAL A 158 -3.46 -16.25 11.99
C VAL A 158 -3.65 -16.48 13.49
N GLN A 159 -4.46 -15.63 14.13
CA GLN A 159 -4.82 -15.75 15.55
C GLN A 159 -6.25 -16.25 15.78
N SER A 160 -7.03 -16.39 14.71
CA SER A 160 -8.32 -17.10 14.73
C SER A 160 -8.69 -17.53 13.32
N TRP A 161 -8.88 -18.83 13.12
CA TRP A 161 -9.35 -19.42 11.87
C TRP A 161 -10.85 -19.26 11.66
N SER A 162 -11.61 -19.15 12.75
CA SER A 162 -13.08 -19.10 12.74
C SER A 162 -13.63 -17.68 12.83
N TRP A 163 -12.83 -16.70 13.27
CA TRP A 163 -13.30 -15.33 13.36
C TRP A 163 -13.55 -14.74 11.96
N TYR A 164 -14.70 -14.09 11.80
CA TYR A 164 -15.06 -13.32 10.62
C TYR A 164 -15.84 -12.07 11.05
N TYR A 165 -15.90 -11.07 10.16
CA TYR A 165 -16.76 -9.90 10.36
C TYR A 165 -18.21 -10.26 9.95
N PRO A 166 -19.19 -10.29 10.87
CA PRO A 166 -20.50 -10.89 10.62
C PRO A 166 -21.51 -9.94 9.96
N PHE A 167 -21.02 -8.95 9.21
CA PHE A 167 -21.85 -7.96 8.53
C PHE A 167 -21.30 -7.69 7.13
N HIS A 168 -22.18 -7.42 6.16
CA HIS A 168 -21.76 -7.07 4.79
C HIS A 168 -21.23 -5.64 4.66
N TYR A 169 -21.49 -4.78 5.64
CA TYR A 169 -21.15 -3.36 5.60
C TYR A 169 -20.51 -2.90 6.91
N ALA A 170 -19.62 -1.92 6.81
CA ALA A 170 -18.95 -1.29 7.95
C ALA A 170 -19.84 -0.26 8.66
N PRO A 171 -19.67 -0.01 9.97
CA PRO A 171 -20.38 1.06 10.66
C PRO A 171 -19.85 2.45 10.25
N TYR A 172 -20.63 3.49 10.54
CA TYR A 172 -20.15 4.87 10.48
C TYR A 172 -19.05 5.11 11.52
N LEU A 173 -18.04 5.90 11.17
CA LEU A 173 -16.91 6.23 12.06
C LEU A 173 -17.39 6.91 13.35
N SER A 174 -18.38 7.79 13.22
CA SER A 174 -19.04 8.51 14.31
C SER A 174 -19.80 7.59 15.29
N ASP A 175 -20.08 6.34 14.93
CA ASP A 175 -20.72 5.35 15.79
C ASP A 175 -19.71 4.38 16.44
N ILE A 176 -18.43 4.42 16.06
CA ILE A 176 -17.36 3.62 16.68
C ILE A 176 -16.80 4.39 17.90
N CYS A 177 -17.54 4.38 19.00
CA CYS A 177 -17.19 5.05 20.24
C CYS A 177 -17.17 4.11 21.45
N ASN A 178 -16.52 4.54 22.54
CA ASN A 178 -16.36 3.79 23.79
C ASN A 178 -15.57 2.48 23.62
N ILE A 179 -14.56 2.49 22.76
CA ILE A 179 -13.75 1.31 22.44
C ILE A 179 -12.50 1.20 23.31
N GLY A 180 -12.13 2.25 24.05
CA GLY A 180 -10.88 2.31 24.83
C GLY A 180 -10.71 1.19 25.86
N GLU A 181 -11.81 0.65 26.39
CA GLU A 181 -11.83 -0.42 27.39
C GLU A 181 -12.24 -1.80 26.82
N LEU A 182 -12.40 -1.90 25.49
CA LEU A 182 -12.85 -3.13 24.85
C LEU A 182 -11.82 -4.24 25.03
N LYS A 183 -12.29 -5.41 25.49
CA LYS A 183 -11.46 -6.62 25.57
C LYS A 183 -11.65 -7.45 24.31
N ILE A 184 -10.58 -7.57 23.53
CA ILE A 184 -10.56 -8.36 22.30
C ILE A 184 -10.01 -9.74 22.63
N HIS A 185 -10.79 -10.78 22.33
CA HIS A 185 -10.40 -12.17 22.50
C HIS A 185 -10.52 -12.88 21.14
N LEU A 186 -9.45 -13.54 20.73
CA LEU A 186 -9.39 -14.31 19.50
C LEU A 186 -8.99 -15.74 19.86
N ASP A 187 -9.89 -16.68 19.57
CA ASP A 187 -9.64 -18.09 19.72
C ASP A 187 -9.03 -18.64 18.43
N LEU A 188 -7.85 -19.26 18.51
CA LEU A 188 -7.14 -19.75 17.33
C LEU A 188 -8.03 -20.67 16.47
N GLY A 189 -8.80 -21.56 17.09
CA GLY A 189 -9.64 -22.50 16.37
C GLY A 189 -8.81 -23.45 15.50
N LYS A 190 -9.40 -23.96 14.42
CA LYS A 190 -8.73 -24.84 13.45
C LYS A 190 -9.15 -24.46 12.04
N PRO A 191 -8.28 -24.63 11.04
CA PRO A 191 -8.68 -24.50 9.65
C PRO A 191 -9.67 -25.61 9.26
N PHE A 192 -10.57 -25.30 8.34
CA PHE A 192 -11.44 -26.29 7.70
C PHE A 192 -10.63 -27.32 6.90
N MET A 193 -11.11 -28.56 6.89
CA MET A 193 -10.64 -29.57 5.96
C MET A 193 -10.98 -29.17 4.52
N PRO A 194 -10.24 -29.65 3.51
CA PRO A 194 -10.46 -29.24 2.12
C PRO A 194 -11.91 -29.30 1.64
N PHE A 195 -12.66 -30.37 1.97
CA PHE A 195 -14.06 -30.49 1.55
C PHE A 195 -15.03 -29.62 2.35
N GLU A 196 -14.72 -29.36 3.63
CA GLU A 196 -15.50 -28.44 4.46
C GLU A 196 -15.38 -27.02 3.88
N GLN A 197 -14.16 -26.59 3.55
CA GLN A 197 -13.93 -25.31 2.88
C GLN A 197 -14.56 -25.25 1.49
N LEU A 198 -14.46 -26.29 0.67
CA LEU A 198 -15.09 -26.29 -0.66
C LEU A 198 -16.61 -26.16 -0.56
N LEU A 199 -17.24 -26.82 0.41
CA LEU A 199 -18.68 -26.69 0.64
C LEU A 199 -19.04 -25.29 1.16
N ALA A 200 -18.19 -24.70 2.01
CA ALA A 200 -18.38 -23.34 2.51
C ALA A 200 -18.20 -22.22 1.46
N VAL A 201 -17.42 -22.46 0.39
CA VAL A 201 -17.03 -21.41 -0.57
C VAL A 201 -17.70 -21.57 -1.93
N LEU A 202 -17.88 -22.80 -2.42
CA LEU A 202 -18.35 -23.00 -3.78
C LEU A 202 -19.86 -22.74 -3.90
N PRO A 203 -20.32 -22.10 -4.99
CA PRO A 203 -21.74 -22.05 -5.31
C PRO A 203 -22.23 -23.41 -5.84
N ALA A 204 -23.54 -23.64 -5.76
CA ALA A 204 -24.18 -24.87 -6.24
C ALA A 204 -23.88 -25.21 -7.71
N ALA A 205 -23.64 -24.19 -8.54
CA ALA A 205 -23.25 -24.35 -9.94
C ALA A 205 -21.93 -25.15 -10.13
N SER A 206 -21.04 -25.10 -9.13
CA SER A 206 -19.73 -25.76 -9.16
C SER A 206 -19.71 -27.07 -8.34
N LYS A 207 -20.87 -27.64 -8.00
CA LYS A 207 -20.98 -28.86 -7.18
C LYS A 207 -20.20 -30.06 -7.73
N ASP A 208 -19.95 -30.11 -9.03
CA ASP A 208 -19.20 -31.20 -9.67
C ASP A 208 -17.73 -31.28 -9.22
N LEU A 209 -17.21 -30.21 -8.60
CA LEU A 209 -15.86 -30.19 -7.99
C LEU A 209 -15.80 -30.90 -6.63
N LEU A 210 -16.95 -31.14 -6.00
CA LEU A 210 -17.08 -31.86 -4.74
C LEU A 210 -17.35 -33.36 -4.95
N PRO A 211 -16.94 -34.23 -4.00
CA PRO A 211 -17.39 -35.62 -3.97
C PRO A 211 -18.91 -35.74 -4.12
N LYS A 212 -19.36 -36.74 -4.89
CA LYS A 212 -20.79 -36.94 -5.21
C LYS A 212 -21.68 -37.00 -3.97
N CYS A 213 -21.17 -37.50 -2.85
CA CYS A 213 -21.92 -37.60 -1.61
C CYS A 213 -22.31 -36.25 -1.01
N TYR A 214 -21.62 -35.14 -1.30
CA TYR A 214 -21.98 -33.82 -0.76
C TYR A 214 -22.87 -33.00 -1.69
N GLN A 215 -22.91 -33.32 -2.99
CA GLN A 215 -23.56 -32.47 -3.99
C GLN A 215 -25.03 -32.18 -3.71
N HIS A 216 -25.74 -33.12 -3.09
CA HIS A 216 -27.14 -32.94 -2.70
C HIS A 216 -27.32 -31.88 -1.61
N LEU A 217 -26.32 -31.65 -0.75
CA LEU A 217 -26.38 -30.62 0.29
C LEU A 217 -26.49 -29.20 -0.30
N MET A 218 -26.04 -29.01 -1.54
CA MET A 218 -26.08 -27.72 -2.23
C MET A 218 -27.33 -27.52 -3.10
N THR A 219 -28.10 -28.58 -3.36
CA THR A 219 -29.18 -28.53 -4.37
C THR A 219 -30.52 -29.11 -3.94
N SER A 220 -30.57 -29.91 -2.87
CA SER A 220 -31.82 -30.49 -2.37
C SER A 220 -32.52 -29.50 -1.46
N ASP A 221 -33.83 -29.30 -1.65
CA ASP A 221 -34.64 -28.46 -0.76
C ASP A 221 -34.74 -29.05 0.66
N GLU A 222 -34.48 -30.35 0.81
CA GLU A 222 -34.41 -31.05 2.10
C GLU A 222 -33.04 -30.89 2.79
N SER A 223 -32.07 -30.22 2.16
CA SER A 223 -30.76 -30.00 2.76
C SER A 223 -30.88 -29.05 3.96
N PRO A 224 -30.27 -29.37 5.12
CA PRO A 224 -30.30 -28.50 6.29
C PRO A 224 -29.55 -27.18 6.09
N ILE A 225 -28.77 -27.06 5.01
CA ILE A 225 -27.94 -25.90 4.67
C ILE A 225 -28.32 -25.28 3.32
N ILE A 226 -29.49 -25.60 2.77
CA ILE A 226 -29.93 -25.10 1.44
C ILE A 226 -30.01 -23.58 1.39
N GLU A 227 -30.32 -22.92 2.52
CA GLU A 227 -30.41 -21.46 2.61
C GLU A 227 -29.10 -20.76 2.24
N TYR A 228 -27.95 -21.42 2.39
CA TYR A 228 -26.65 -20.87 2.05
C TYR A 228 -26.32 -20.95 0.54
N TYR A 229 -27.17 -21.59 -0.26
CA TYR A 229 -26.98 -21.73 -1.72
C TYR A 229 -28.12 -21.10 -2.52
N PRO A 230 -28.36 -19.79 -2.38
CA PRO A 230 -29.42 -19.12 -3.12
C PRO A 230 -29.14 -19.18 -4.63
N THR A 231 -30.17 -19.50 -5.42
CA THR A 231 -30.09 -19.45 -6.89
C THR A 231 -30.03 -18.02 -7.42
N GLU A 232 -30.61 -17.07 -6.67
CA GLU A 232 -30.59 -15.64 -6.93
C GLU A 232 -30.19 -14.91 -5.66
N PHE A 233 -29.23 -13.99 -5.76
CA PHE A 233 -28.77 -13.16 -4.65
C PHE A 233 -28.73 -11.68 -5.07
N LYS A 234 -28.82 -10.78 -4.10
CA LYS A 234 -28.80 -9.34 -4.35
C LYS A 234 -27.37 -8.82 -4.35
N THR A 235 -27.12 -7.81 -5.18
CA THR A 235 -25.85 -7.08 -5.21
C THR A 235 -26.10 -5.59 -4.98
N ASP A 236 -25.25 -4.94 -4.20
CA ASP A 236 -25.31 -3.50 -3.94
C ASP A 236 -24.01 -2.81 -4.37
N LEU A 237 -24.09 -1.91 -5.36
CA LEU A 237 -22.93 -1.16 -5.83
C LEU A 237 -22.36 -0.20 -4.78
N ASN A 238 -23.16 0.24 -3.80
CA ASN A 238 -22.73 1.09 -2.69
C ASN A 238 -21.79 2.26 -3.11
N GLY A 239 -22.17 2.99 -4.16
CA GLY A 239 -21.40 4.13 -4.69
C GLY A 239 -20.22 3.77 -5.60
N LYS A 240 -20.02 2.48 -5.90
CA LYS A 240 -19.02 1.99 -6.86
C LYS A 240 -19.57 1.97 -8.28
N GLN A 241 -18.66 2.09 -9.25
CA GLN A 241 -19.02 2.11 -10.67
C GLN A 241 -18.99 0.71 -11.29
N GLN A 242 -18.18 -0.19 -10.75
CA GLN A 242 -17.91 -1.48 -11.36
C GLN A 242 -18.60 -2.61 -10.58
N GLU A 243 -19.21 -3.55 -11.30
CA GLU A 243 -20.00 -4.64 -10.70
C GLU A 243 -19.17 -5.57 -9.80
N TRP A 244 -17.89 -5.77 -10.11
CA TRP A 244 -17.00 -6.60 -9.29
C TRP A 244 -16.62 -5.94 -7.95
N GLU A 245 -16.93 -4.65 -7.76
CA GLU A 245 -16.80 -3.94 -6.49
C GLU A 245 -18.11 -3.97 -5.69
N ALA A 246 -19.21 -4.50 -6.25
CA ALA A 246 -20.49 -4.56 -5.58
C ALA A 246 -20.44 -5.51 -4.38
N VAL A 247 -21.18 -5.14 -3.33
CA VAL A 247 -21.40 -5.99 -2.16
C VAL A 247 -22.34 -7.12 -2.55
N VAL A 248 -21.87 -8.36 -2.42
CA VAL A 248 -22.65 -9.57 -2.70
C VAL A 248 -23.37 -10.01 -1.43
N LEU A 249 -24.70 -9.92 -1.43
CA LEU A 249 -25.54 -10.22 -0.27
C LEU A 249 -25.95 -11.69 -0.24
N ILE A 250 -25.01 -12.52 0.21
CA ILE A 250 -25.22 -13.94 0.51
C ILE A 250 -25.19 -14.17 2.03
N PRO A 251 -25.97 -15.14 2.54
CA PRO A 251 -25.95 -15.46 3.96
C PRO A 251 -24.59 -16.00 4.41
N PHE A 252 -24.23 -15.72 5.66
CA PHE A 252 -23.02 -16.29 6.28
C PHE A 252 -23.30 -17.71 6.77
N ILE A 253 -22.43 -18.65 6.41
CA ILE A 253 -22.57 -20.05 6.78
C ILE A 253 -22.26 -20.24 8.27
N ASP A 254 -23.16 -20.92 8.98
CA ASP A 254 -22.88 -21.41 10.33
C ASP A 254 -21.99 -22.65 10.27
N GLU A 255 -20.81 -22.57 10.88
CA GLU A 255 -19.82 -23.64 10.92
C GLU A 255 -20.39 -24.95 11.50
N LYS A 256 -21.18 -24.88 12.57
CA LYS A 256 -21.69 -26.09 13.24
C LYS A 256 -22.72 -26.78 12.37
N LEU A 257 -23.66 -26.02 11.79
CA LEU A 257 -24.68 -26.56 10.89
C LEU A 257 -24.04 -27.22 9.65
N LEU A 258 -23.01 -26.58 9.08
CA LEU A 258 -22.26 -27.14 7.95
C LEU A 258 -21.63 -28.51 8.32
N LEU A 259 -20.89 -28.58 9.42
CA LEU A 259 -20.20 -29.80 9.84
C LEU A 259 -21.17 -30.92 10.22
N GLU A 260 -22.28 -30.59 10.88
CA GLU A 260 -23.34 -31.54 11.22
C GLU A 260 -24.01 -32.11 9.96
N ALA A 261 -24.29 -31.28 8.95
CA ALA A 261 -24.83 -31.71 7.65
C ALA A 261 -23.86 -32.61 6.87
N MET A 262 -22.56 -32.37 6.99
CA MET A 262 -21.53 -33.16 6.33
C MET A 262 -21.27 -34.52 6.99
N ALA A 263 -21.47 -34.65 8.31
CA ALA A 263 -21.08 -35.83 9.08
C ALA A 263 -21.65 -37.17 8.55
N PRO A 264 -22.93 -37.27 8.12
CA PRO A 264 -23.45 -38.49 7.49
C PRO A 264 -22.76 -38.80 6.15
N CYS A 265 -22.48 -37.77 5.35
CA CYS A 265 -21.87 -37.88 4.03
C CYS A 265 -20.40 -38.32 4.10
N ASN A 266 -19.67 -37.90 5.14
CA ASN A 266 -18.27 -38.26 5.37
C ASN A 266 -18.04 -39.78 5.40
N LYS A 267 -19.05 -40.56 5.82
CA LYS A 267 -18.99 -42.03 5.86
C LYS A 267 -18.98 -42.65 4.46
N LEU A 268 -19.54 -41.96 3.46
CA LEU A 268 -19.70 -42.42 2.08
C LEU A 268 -18.52 -42.05 1.18
N LEU A 269 -17.54 -41.29 1.69
CA LEU A 269 -16.34 -40.94 0.94
C LEU A 269 -15.53 -42.17 0.54
N LYS A 270 -15.04 -42.16 -0.71
CA LYS A 270 -14.09 -43.14 -1.22
C LYS A 270 -12.74 -43.01 -0.51
N ALA A 271 -11.92 -44.06 -0.57
CA ALA A 271 -10.58 -44.05 0.05
C ALA A 271 -9.68 -42.91 -0.47
N GLU A 272 -9.66 -42.70 -1.78
CA GLU A 272 -8.91 -41.60 -2.42
C GLU A 272 -9.43 -40.21 -1.99
N GLU A 273 -10.75 -40.05 -1.87
CA GLU A 273 -11.37 -38.81 -1.41
C GLU A 273 -11.01 -38.51 0.05
N LYS A 274 -11.00 -39.54 0.91
CA LYS A 274 -10.50 -39.42 2.30
C LYS A 274 -9.02 -39.06 2.34
N GLN A 275 -8.21 -39.59 1.42
CA GLN A 275 -6.77 -39.32 1.36
C GLN A 275 -6.46 -37.86 0.99
N ARG A 276 -7.24 -37.25 0.08
CA ARG A 276 -7.04 -35.84 -0.30
C ARG A 276 -7.74 -34.84 0.64
N ASN A 277 -8.63 -35.29 1.52
CA ASN A 277 -9.29 -34.46 2.53
C ASN A 277 -8.47 -34.39 3.83
N ARG A 278 -7.23 -33.92 3.73
CA ARG A 278 -6.32 -33.74 4.87
C ARG A 278 -5.40 -32.55 4.65
N HIS A 279 -4.88 -31.98 5.72
CA HIS A 279 -3.74 -31.07 5.67
C HIS A 279 -2.45 -31.86 5.42
N SER A 280 -1.48 -31.24 4.75
CA SER A 280 -0.18 -31.83 4.45
C SER A 280 0.94 -30.85 4.72
N GLU A 281 2.14 -31.39 4.90
CA GLU A 281 3.37 -30.63 5.14
C GLU A 281 3.85 -29.90 3.87
N CYS A 282 4.71 -28.90 4.06
CA CYS A 282 5.45 -28.27 2.98
C CYS A 282 6.53 -29.24 2.46
N LEU A 283 6.89 -29.15 1.18
CA LEU A 283 7.93 -30.00 0.59
C LEU A 283 9.15 -29.14 0.21
N MET A 284 10.31 -29.49 0.74
CA MET A 284 11.60 -28.86 0.41
C MET A 284 12.37 -29.75 -0.56
N TYR A 285 12.76 -29.17 -1.70
CA TYR A 285 13.53 -29.86 -2.73
C TYR A 285 14.95 -29.31 -2.78
N SER A 286 15.94 -30.19 -2.78
CA SER A 286 17.36 -29.83 -2.90
C SER A 286 18.09 -30.78 -3.84
N TYR A 287 19.16 -30.28 -4.47
CA TYR A 287 20.06 -31.13 -5.23
C TYR A 287 20.94 -31.94 -4.28
N ASP A 288 21.02 -33.23 -4.51
CA ASP A 288 21.89 -34.17 -3.81
C ASP A 288 22.63 -35.04 -4.82
N ARG A 289 23.96 -34.89 -4.86
CA ARG A 289 24.82 -35.61 -5.81
C ARG A 289 24.76 -37.12 -5.60
N ASP A 290 24.57 -37.58 -4.36
CA ASP A 290 24.67 -38.99 -4.00
C ASP A 290 23.34 -39.73 -4.20
N THR A 291 22.23 -39.00 -4.30
CA THR A 291 20.92 -39.55 -4.65
C THR A 291 20.81 -39.68 -6.17
N GLU A 292 20.55 -40.88 -6.71
CA GLU A 292 20.20 -41.09 -8.13
C GLU A 292 19.03 -42.06 -8.23
N PHE A 293 17.92 -41.63 -8.80
CA PHE A 293 16.77 -42.49 -9.08
C PHE A 293 16.03 -42.06 -10.34
N ARG A 294 15.25 -42.97 -10.92
CA ARG A 294 14.40 -42.68 -12.07
C ARG A 294 13.07 -42.10 -11.61
N TYR A 295 12.76 -40.88 -12.04
CA TYR A 295 11.48 -40.22 -11.74
C TYR A 295 10.51 -40.38 -12.91
N LEU A 296 9.41 -41.09 -12.67
CA LEU A 296 8.37 -41.31 -13.66
C LEU A 296 7.50 -40.05 -13.83
N SER A 297 7.24 -39.68 -15.08
CA SER A 297 6.34 -38.56 -15.37
C SER A 297 4.90 -38.92 -15.03
N PRO A 298 4.14 -38.03 -14.35
CA PRO A 298 2.70 -38.20 -14.17
C PRO A 298 1.92 -38.00 -15.48
N TRP A 299 2.56 -37.45 -16.53
CA TRP A 299 1.98 -37.31 -17.87
C TRP A 299 2.98 -37.74 -18.96
N PRO A 300 3.22 -39.06 -19.12
CA PRO A 300 4.27 -39.59 -20.00
C PRO A 300 4.14 -39.19 -21.48
N GLU A 301 2.91 -38.94 -21.94
CA GLU A 301 2.64 -38.55 -23.32
C GLU A 301 3.20 -37.17 -23.69
N LYS A 302 3.37 -36.28 -22.71
CA LYS A 302 3.89 -34.92 -22.91
C LYS A 302 5.26 -34.69 -22.32
N PHE A 303 5.55 -35.32 -21.18
CA PHE A 303 6.80 -35.14 -20.46
C PHE A 303 7.47 -36.49 -20.27
N LEU A 304 8.69 -36.62 -20.80
CA LEU A 304 9.53 -37.81 -20.60
C LEU A 304 9.90 -37.97 -19.12
N PHE A 305 10.17 -39.21 -18.70
CA PHE A 305 10.72 -39.48 -17.37
C PHE A 305 12.14 -38.91 -17.24
N ILE A 306 12.53 -38.59 -16.01
CA ILE A 306 13.91 -38.19 -15.70
C ILE A 306 14.66 -39.46 -15.33
N GLU A 307 15.60 -39.86 -16.19
CA GLU A 307 16.36 -41.11 -15.97
C GLU A 307 17.26 -41.04 -14.73
N LYS A 308 17.88 -39.88 -14.50
CA LYS A 308 18.80 -39.64 -13.37
C LYS A 308 18.36 -38.40 -12.60
N CYS A 309 17.42 -38.59 -11.70
CA CYS A 309 16.98 -37.55 -10.78
C CYS A 309 17.89 -37.54 -9.55
N HIS A 310 18.44 -36.36 -9.26
CA HIS A 310 19.33 -36.08 -8.13
C HIS A 310 18.63 -35.19 -7.08
N THR A 311 17.30 -35.26 -7.00
CA THR A 311 16.53 -34.39 -6.13
C THR A 311 16.18 -35.11 -4.84
N ARG A 312 16.61 -34.56 -3.71
CA ARG A 312 16.16 -34.95 -2.38
C ARG A 312 14.92 -34.13 -2.01
N CYS A 313 13.88 -34.80 -1.54
CA CYS A 313 12.63 -34.19 -1.08
C CYS A 313 12.44 -34.48 0.41
N GLU A 314 12.21 -33.43 1.19
CA GLU A 314 11.95 -33.52 2.62
C GLU A 314 10.63 -32.84 2.96
N ALA A 315 9.84 -33.48 3.83
CA ALA A 315 8.65 -32.86 4.39
C ALA A 315 9.06 -31.93 5.53
N VAL A 316 8.54 -30.71 5.49
CA VAL A 316 8.75 -29.68 6.51
C VAL A 316 7.38 -29.35 7.09
N SER A 317 7.25 -29.54 8.41
CA SER A 317 6.02 -29.20 9.14
C SER A 317 5.62 -27.75 8.85
N MET A 318 4.31 -27.51 8.71
CA MET A 318 3.78 -26.14 8.54
C MET A 318 4.15 -25.23 9.72
N ASP A 319 4.30 -25.81 10.91
CA ASP A 319 4.66 -25.09 12.14
C ASP A 319 6.16 -24.87 12.28
N ALA A 320 6.99 -25.35 11.35
CA ALA A 320 8.45 -25.18 11.42
C ALA A 320 8.89 -23.70 11.38
N TRP A 321 8.04 -22.81 10.88
CA TRP A 321 8.25 -21.36 10.84
C TRP A 321 7.36 -20.59 11.80
N HIS A 322 6.69 -21.28 12.74
CA HIS A 322 5.91 -20.60 13.75
C HIS A 322 6.82 -19.79 14.68
N VAL A 323 6.56 -18.49 14.78
CA VAL A 323 7.26 -17.58 15.68
C VAL A 323 6.27 -17.15 16.76
N ASP A 324 6.62 -17.38 18.02
CA ASP A 324 5.81 -16.91 19.14
C ASP A 324 5.75 -15.37 19.11
N ILE A 325 4.56 -14.81 19.37
CA ILE A 325 4.31 -13.37 19.45
C ILE A 325 5.26 -12.71 20.44
N ALA A 326 5.57 -13.38 21.56
CA ALA A 326 6.48 -12.86 22.59
C ALA A 326 7.92 -12.67 22.07
N ASP A 327 8.31 -13.43 21.05
CA ASP A 327 9.65 -13.43 20.46
C ASP A 327 9.73 -12.63 19.15
N ASN A 328 8.61 -12.06 18.70
CA ASN A 328 8.51 -11.29 17.46
C ASN A 328 9.12 -9.87 17.58
N LYS A 329 10.45 -9.82 17.71
CA LYS A 329 11.20 -8.55 17.73
C LYS A 329 11.57 -8.17 16.31
N ILE A 330 10.88 -7.15 15.78
CA ILE A 330 11.29 -6.49 14.52
C ILE A 330 12.68 -5.88 14.75
N THR A 331 13.71 -6.52 14.22
CA THR A 331 15.09 -6.06 14.36
C THR A 331 15.29 -4.83 13.48
N GLN A 332 15.61 -3.69 14.09
CA GLN A 332 16.00 -2.49 13.35
C GLN A 332 17.41 -2.68 12.80
N LEU A 333 17.50 -2.89 11.48
CA LEU A 333 18.77 -2.90 10.77
C LEU A 333 19.24 -1.46 10.52
N ASP A 334 20.53 -1.21 10.70
CA ASP A 334 21.16 0.08 10.39
C ASP A 334 21.26 0.27 8.87
N THR A 335 20.20 0.81 8.29
CA THR A 335 20.10 1.09 6.85
C THR A 335 21.03 2.20 6.37
N GLU A 336 21.71 2.94 7.25
CA GLU A 336 22.69 3.95 6.85
C GLU A 336 23.99 3.33 6.37
N LYS A 337 24.30 2.11 6.82
CA LYS A 337 25.51 1.37 6.43
C LYS A 337 25.32 0.42 5.26
N LEU A 338 24.08 0.25 4.78
CA LEU A 338 23.70 -0.74 3.79
C LEU A 338 23.31 -0.05 2.47
N TYR A 339 24.30 0.34 1.66
CA TYR A 339 24.05 0.58 0.24
C TYR A 339 24.24 -0.72 -0.52
N PHE A 340 23.17 -1.16 -1.20
CA PHE A 340 23.22 -2.27 -2.13
C PHE A 340 23.09 -1.74 -3.55
N CYS A 341 24.06 -2.07 -4.41
CA CYS A 341 24.00 -1.73 -5.82
C CYS A 341 22.68 -2.21 -6.44
N GLY A 342 22.00 -1.32 -7.18
CA GLY A 342 20.70 -1.58 -7.81
C GLY A 342 19.48 -1.17 -6.96
N PHE A 343 19.65 -0.87 -5.67
CA PHE A 343 18.55 -0.36 -4.83
C PHE A 343 18.57 1.18 -4.80
N PRO A 344 17.45 1.85 -5.12
CA PRO A 344 17.42 3.31 -5.16
C PRO A 344 17.52 3.91 -3.76
N THR A 345 18.16 5.07 -3.67
CA THR A 345 18.18 5.87 -2.44
C THR A 345 18.25 7.36 -2.73
N LEU A 346 17.52 8.13 -1.94
CA LEU A 346 17.52 9.60 -2.04
C LEU A 346 18.70 10.23 -1.29
N LYS A 347 19.44 9.47 -0.48
CA LYS A 347 20.46 9.99 0.46
C LYS A 347 21.72 10.55 -0.21
N HIS A 348 22.03 10.17 -1.45
CA HIS A 348 23.29 10.56 -2.11
C HIS A 348 23.32 12.01 -2.61
N ILE A 349 22.17 12.64 -2.83
CA ILE A 349 22.07 14.00 -3.36
C ILE A 349 21.28 14.85 -2.38
N ASN A 350 21.83 16.00 -1.98
CA ASN A 350 21.13 16.95 -1.12
C ASN A 350 19.96 17.59 -1.87
N HIS A 351 18.78 17.56 -1.26
CA HIS A 351 17.55 18.07 -1.88
C HIS A 351 16.57 18.60 -0.82
N LYS A 352 15.72 19.55 -1.23
CA LYS A 352 14.50 19.91 -0.51
C LYS A 352 13.35 19.05 -1.03
N PHE A 353 12.32 18.85 -0.22
CA PHE A 353 11.14 18.11 -0.63
C PHE A 353 9.85 18.78 -0.15
N GLY A 354 8.76 18.58 -0.89
CA GLY A 354 7.45 19.08 -0.50
C GLY A 354 6.34 18.59 -1.41
N LEU A 355 5.12 18.51 -0.87
CA LEU A 355 3.93 18.21 -1.65
C LEU A 355 3.50 19.44 -2.45
N LYS A 356 3.37 19.27 -3.77
CA LYS A 356 2.84 20.30 -4.68
C LYS A 356 1.94 19.65 -5.73
N LYS A 357 0.87 20.34 -6.13
CA LYS A 357 0.10 19.95 -7.32
C LYS A 357 0.97 20.14 -8.56
N SER A 358 1.25 19.04 -9.24
CA SER A 358 2.11 19.01 -10.41
C SER A 358 1.61 17.92 -11.35
N GLY A 359 1.65 18.15 -12.66
CA GLY A 359 1.21 17.18 -13.66
C GLY A 359 2.20 16.04 -13.87
N VAL A 360 2.76 15.48 -12.79
CA VAL A 360 3.69 14.34 -12.85
C VAL A 360 2.96 13.18 -13.50
N GLN A 361 3.56 12.65 -14.56
CA GLN A 361 3.01 11.59 -15.37
C GLN A 361 3.86 10.34 -15.13
N VAL A 362 3.37 9.41 -14.32
CA VAL A 362 4.02 8.10 -14.10
C VAL A 362 3.55 7.09 -15.15
N PHE A 363 2.25 7.09 -15.45
CA PHE A 363 1.63 6.22 -16.45
C PHE A 363 1.32 6.99 -17.75
N GLN A 364 0.15 6.78 -18.34
CA GLN A 364 -0.26 7.46 -19.57
C GLN A 364 -0.81 8.87 -19.32
N GLN A 365 -1.41 9.15 -18.16
CA GLN A 365 -2.05 10.43 -17.84
C GLN A 365 -1.29 11.17 -16.73
N SER A 366 -1.38 12.51 -16.77
CA SER A 366 -0.81 13.37 -15.73
C SER A 366 -1.62 13.25 -14.44
N SER A 367 -0.92 13.24 -13.30
CA SER A 367 -1.53 13.29 -11.98
C SER A 367 -2.33 14.58 -11.79
N HIS A 368 -3.54 14.46 -11.24
CA HIS A 368 -4.37 15.59 -10.81
C HIS A 368 -4.15 15.96 -9.34
N GLY A 369 -3.50 15.08 -8.58
CA GLY A 369 -3.26 15.24 -7.14
C GLY A 369 -1.96 15.97 -6.82
N GLU A 370 -1.66 16.01 -5.53
CA GLU A 370 -0.35 16.45 -5.04
C GLU A 370 0.69 15.35 -5.25
N ASN A 371 1.92 15.75 -5.56
CA ASN A 371 3.06 14.85 -5.72
C ASN A 371 4.18 15.32 -4.80
N MET A 372 4.96 14.38 -4.27
CA MET A 372 6.18 14.71 -3.54
C MET A 372 7.24 15.14 -4.56
N LEU A 373 7.55 16.44 -4.59
CA LEU A 373 8.58 16.98 -5.46
C LEU A 373 9.91 17.07 -4.72
N LEU A 374 10.99 16.71 -5.41
CA LEU A 374 12.36 16.78 -4.89
C LEU A 374 13.11 17.89 -5.65
N GLU A 375 13.57 18.91 -4.95
CA GLU A 375 14.30 20.04 -5.52
C GLU A 375 15.78 19.94 -5.15
N ILE A 376 16.64 19.74 -6.15
CA ILE A 376 18.08 19.53 -5.92
C ILE A 376 18.73 20.84 -5.43
N ILE A 377 19.46 20.76 -4.32
CA ILE A 377 20.18 21.91 -3.74
C ILE A 377 21.61 21.90 -4.30
N ALA A 378 22.06 23.03 -4.86
CA ALA A 378 23.45 23.22 -5.23
C ALA A 378 24.32 23.42 -3.97
N ALA A 379 25.54 22.89 -3.96
CA ALA A 379 26.49 23.04 -2.86
C ALA A 379 26.82 24.52 -2.63
N GLU A 380 26.59 25.02 -1.41
CA GLU A 380 26.86 26.41 -1.02
C GLU A 380 28.37 26.76 -1.05
N ASP A 381 29.27 25.75 -1.02
CA ASP A 381 30.74 25.90 -1.04
C ASP A 381 31.37 25.74 -2.44
N SER A 382 30.58 25.84 -3.51
CA SER A 382 31.12 25.74 -4.87
C SER A 382 31.76 27.05 -5.30
N GLU A 383 33.08 27.17 -5.10
CA GLU A 383 33.91 27.93 -6.05
C GLU A 383 33.42 27.58 -7.46
N GLU A 384 33.10 28.56 -8.30
CA GLU A 384 32.64 28.36 -9.68
C GLU A 384 33.38 27.17 -10.31
N PHE A 385 32.69 26.04 -10.46
CA PHE A 385 33.34 24.82 -10.91
C PHE A 385 33.73 25.01 -12.36
N ASP A 386 35.00 25.34 -12.58
CA ASP A 386 35.62 25.36 -13.88
C ASP A 386 35.46 23.98 -14.55
N ILE A 387 35.02 23.98 -15.81
CA ILE A 387 34.86 22.79 -16.64
C ILE A 387 36.15 21.96 -16.69
N GLU A 388 37.32 22.61 -16.67
CA GLU A 388 38.63 21.93 -16.66
C GLU A 388 38.79 21.06 -15.41
N LYS A 389 38.39 21.58 -14.24
CA LYS A 389 38.43 20.87 -12.96
C LYS A 389 37.51 19.65 -13.01
N VAL A 390 36.26 19.82 -13.47
CA VAL A 390 35.30 18.71 -13.60
C VAL A 390 35.81 17.63 -14.56
N ALA A 391 36.29 18.02 -15.74
CA ALA A 391 36.83 17.10 -16.73
C ALA A 391 38.02 16.30 -16.18
N SER A 392 38.96 16.94 -15.47
CA SER A 392 40.10 16.26 -14.85
C SER A 392 39.69 15.24 -13.77
N MET A 393 38.56 15.48 -13.10
CA MET A 393 38.07 14.63 -12.02
C MET A 393 37.37 13.37 -12.53
N ILE A 394 36.50 13.47 -13.55
CA ILE A 394 35.58 12.37 -13.92
C ILE A 394 35.88 11.72 -15.26
N LEU A 395 36.51 12.41 -16.20
CA LEU A 395 36.61 11.92 -17.57
C LEU A 395 37.37 10.57 -17.60
N GLY A 396 36.81 9.57 -18.28
CA GLY A 396 37.35 8.21 -18.35
C GLY A 396 37.18 7.37 -17.08
N LYS A 397 36.67 7.94 -15.98
CA LYS A 397 36.44 7.23 -14.71
C LYS A 397 35.01 6.70 -14.62
N SER A 398 34.79 5.86 -13.61
CA SER A 398 33.45 5.39 -13.25
C SER A 398 32.71 6.47 -12.47
N VAL A 399 31.45 6.68 -12.81
CA VAL A 399 30.50 7.62 -12.20
C VAL A 399 29.14 6.95 -12.04
N PHE A 400 28.34 7.40 -11.08
CA PHE A 400 26.97 6.93 -10.91
C PHE A 400 25.98 7.93 -11.49
N VAL A 401 25.03 7.43 -12.27
CA VAL A 401 24.06 8.23 -13.03
C VAL A 401 22.63 7.75 -12.75
N ASN A 402 21.62 8.44 -13.30
CA ASN A 402 20.20 8.02 -13.21
C ASN A 402 19.55 8.04 -11.83
N TRP A 403 20.02 8.92 -10.93
CA TRP A 403 19.43 9.12 -9.60
C TRP A 403 17.88 9.24 -9.65
N PRO A 404 17.15 8.59 -8.73
CA PRO A 404 17.65 7.83 -7.56
C PRO A 404 18.01 6.37 -7.82
N HIS A 405 17.77 5.85 -9.03
CA HIS A 405 18.15 4.50 -9.43
C HIS A 405 19.57 4.54 -9.99
N LEU A 406 20.56 4.57 -9.09
CA LEU A 406 21.95 4.75 -9.48
C LEU A 406 22.45 3.58 -10.34
N GLU A 407 22.99 3.92 -11.51
CA GLU A 407 23.64 2.98 -12.41
C GLU A 407 25.10 3.40 -12.63
N GLU A 408 26.00 2.42 -12.67
CA GLU A 408 27.42 2.67 -12.90
C GLU A 408 27.67 2.93 -14.39
N ALA A 409 28.36 4.03 -14.69
CA ALA A 409 28.64 4.49 -16.05
C ALA A 409 30.06 5.03 -16.15
N ARG A 410 30.61 5.01 -17.37
CA ARG A 410 31.90 5.62 -17.69
C ARG A 410 31.69 7.01 -18.29
N ALA A 411 32.26 8.05 -17.69
CA ALA A 411 32.17 9.40 -18.26
C ALA A 411 33.05 9.52 -19.52
N VAL A 412 32.47 9.96 -20.64
CA VAL A 412 33.13 10.03 -21.95
C VAL A 412 33.29 11.46 -22.49
N ALA A 413 32.46 12.39 -22.04
CA ALA A 413 32.60 13.81 -22.34
C ALA A 413 31.96 14.69 -21.26
N VAL A 414 32.41 15.94 -21.18
CA VAL A 414 31.89 16.99 -20.29
C VAL A 414 31.77 18.29 -21.10
N SER A 415 30.67 19.03 -20.94
CA SER A 415 30.46 20.31 -21.65
C SER A 415 29.66 21.32 -20.84
N ASP A 416 30.06 22.58 -20.88
CA ASP A 416 29.41 23.75 -20.26
C ASP A 416 28.62 24.61 -21.28
N GLY A 417 28.52 24.16 -22.53
CA GLY A 417 27.87 24.88 -23.62
C GLY A 417 28.82 25.71 -24.49
N ASP A 418 29.99 26.09 -23.99
CA ASP A 418 31.01 26.86 -24.72
C ASP A 418 32.24 26.00 -25.06
N THR A 419 32.61 25.10 -24.15
CA THR A 419 33.74 24.19 -24.26
C THR A 419 33.26 22.75 -24.05
N LYS A 420 33.89 21.81 -24.76
CA LYS A 420 33.62 20.38 -24.64
C LYS A 420 34.92 19.58 -24.55
N PHE A 421 35.05 18.82 -23.47
CA PHE A 421 36.13 17.86 -23.25
C PHE A 421 35.60 16.46 -23.58
N TYR A 422 36.33 15.68 -24.38
CA TYR A 422 35.96 14.30 -24.69
C TYR A 422 37.17 13.38 -24.76
N LEU A 423 36.92 12.09 -24.52
CA LEU A 423 37.93 11.04 -24.62
C LEU A 423 38.33 10.77 -26.08
N GLU A 424 39.62 10.87 -26.37
CA GLU A 424 40.20 10.53 -27.67
C GLU A 424 40.86 9.14 -27.62
N GLU A 425 40.03 8.10 -27.63
CA GLU A 425 40.47 6.69 -27.62
C GLU A 425 40.45 6.08 -29.02
N ARG A 426 41.38 5.15 -29.30
CA ARG A 426 41.34 4.36 -30.54
C ARG A 426 40.09 3.47 -30.54
N PRO A 427 39.43 3.25 -31.69
CA PRO A 427 38.29 2.33 -31.79
C PRO A 427 38.62 0.97 -31.17
N GLY A 428 37.75 0.47 -30.30
CA GLY A 428 37.94 -0.79 -29.56
C GLY A 428 38.79 -0.70 -28.30
N THR A 429 39.39 0.46 -27.99
CA THR A 429 40.17 0.69 -26.76
C THR A 429 39.29 1.37 -25.71
N GLN A 430 38.23 0.70 -25.25
CA GLN A 430 37.38 1.21 -24.17
C GLN A 430 37.92 0.69 -22.84
N LYS A 431 38.45 1.59 -22.00
CA LYS A 431 38.91 1.25 -20.65
C LYS A 431 38.42 2.27 -19.63
N LEU A 432 38.41 1.83 -18.37
CA LEU A 432 38.23 2.71 -17.21
C LEU A 432 39.60 3.18 -16.73
N TYR A 433 39.74 4.49 -16.55
CA TYR A 433 40.94 5.10 -15.97
C TYR A 433 40.78 5.10 -14.45
N ARG A 434 41.76 4.54 -13.73
CA ARG A 434 41.78 4.45 -12.26
C ARG A 434 42.96 5.24 -11.70
N GLY A 435 42.79 5.78 -10.49
CA GLY A 435 43.82 6.58 -9.81
C GLY A 435 44.17 7.87 -10.57
N ASN A 436 45.46 8.18 -10.66
CA ASN A 436 45.98 9.42 -11.27
C ASN A 436 46.26 9.29 -12.78
N ALA A 437 45.78 8.23 -13.43
CA ALA A 437 45.97 8.05 -14.87
C ALA A 437 45.22 9.14 -15.65
N VAL A 438 45.95 9.98 -16.37
CA VAL A 438 45.37 11.05 -17.20
C VAL A 438 44.82 10.43 -18.49
N PRO A 439 43.51 10.54 -18.77
CA PRO A 439 42.93 10.03 -20.00
C PRO A 439 43.34 10.86 -21.22
N PRO A 440 43.44 10.25 -22.43
CA PRO A 440 43.64 11.00 -23.65
C PRO A 440 42.42 11.89 -23.89
N THR A 441 42.60 13.19 -23.78
CA THR A 441 41.51 14.17 -23.76
C THR A 441 41.70 15.16 -24.89
N LYS A 442 40.62 15.44 -25.61
CA LYS A 442 40.58 16.48 -26.64
C LYS A 442 39.57 17.54 -26.24
N VAL A 443 39.93 18.79 -26.48
CA VAL A 443 39.13 19.97 -26.15
C VAL A 443 38.69 20.63 -27.44
N THR A 444 37.41 20.98 -27.52
CA THR A 444 36.83 21.70 -28.65
C THR A 444 35.93 22.83 -28.14
N PHE A 445 36.02 23.98 -28.80
CA PHE A 445 35.04 25.05 -28.63
C PHE A 445 33.74 24.68 -29.34
N VAL A 446 32.63 24.86 -28.64
CA VAL A 446 31.28 24.54 -29.08
C VAL A 446 30.79 25.70 -29.95
N GLY A 447 30.51 25.42 -31.22
CA GLY A 447 29.93 26.43 -32.11
C GLY A 447 28.45 26.71 -31.79
N GLU A 448 27.90 27.81 -32.30
CA GLU A 448 26.49 28.22 -32.04
C GLU A 448 25.46 27.11 -32.28
N LYS A 449 25.66 26.27 -33.30
CA LYS A 449 24.74 25.16 -33.60
C LYS A 449 24.76 24.08 -32.52
N GLU A 450 25.93 23.75 -31.98
CA GLU A 450 26.09 22.74 -30.94
C GLU A 450 25.66 23.29 -29.58
N ASN A 451 25.90 24.57 -29.31
CA ASN A 451 25.40 25.25 -28.11
C ASN A 451 23.86 25.21 -28.06
N ASN A 452 23.17 25.47 -29.19
CA ASN A 452 21.72 25.32 -29.29
C ASN A 452 21.23 23.88 -29.05
N VAL A 453 22.02 22.87 -29.39
CA VAL A 453 21.71 21.46 -29.08
C VAL A 453 21.87 21.21 -27.58
N TRP A 454 22.97 21.68 -26.98
CA TRP A 454 23.24 21.58 -25.55
C TRP A 454 22.12 22.20 -24.69
N ILE A 455 21.62 23.39 -25.06
CA ILE A 455 20.48 24.04 -24.37
C ILE A 455 19.22 23.16 -24.45
N LYS A 456 18.93 22.56 -25.61
CA LYS A 456 17.78 21.65 -25.78
C LYS A 456 17.94 20.36 -24.99
N GLU A 457 19.16 19.86 -24.82
CA GLU A 457 19.45 18.68 -24.00
C GLU A 457 19.13 18.97 -22.53
N ILE A 458 19.60 20.10 -21.98
CA ILE A 458 19.27 20.52 -20.60
C ILE A 458 17.76 20.59 -20.41
N GLN A 459 17.06 21.31 -21.30
CA GLN A 459 15.62 21.45 -21.20
C GLN A 459 14.91 20.09 -21.23
N GLY A 460 15.32 19.20 -22.14
CA GLY A 460 14.75 17.86 -22.25
C GLY A 460 14.98 17.00 -21.01
N ILE A 461 16.15 17.12 -20.38
CA ILE A 461 16.46 16.38 -19.14
C ILE A 461 15.65 16.95 -17.98
N SER A 462 15.66 18.27 -17.76
CA SER A 462 14.90 18.91 -16.68
C SER A 462 13.41 18.62 -16.79
N GLU A 463 12.83 18.72 -17.99
CA GLU A 463 11.43 18.35 -18.24
C GLU A 463 11.17 16.86 -17.98
N HIS A 464 12.07 15.98 -18.39
CA HIS A 464 11.92 14.55 -18.15
C HIS A 464 11.92 14.25 -16.65
N TYR A 465 12.89 14.77 -15.90
CA TYR A 465 12.99 14.57 -14.45
C TYR A 465 11.79 15.15 -13.71
N GLN A 466 11.36 16.36 -14.06
CA GLN A 466 10.21 17.00 -13.43
C GLN A 466 8.91 16.25 -13.76
N ARG A 467 8.66 15.96 -15.04
CA ARG A 467 7.40 15.35 -15.49
C ARG A 467 7.30 13.87 -15.12
N ARG A 468 8.39 13.09 -15.19
CA ARG A 468 8.35 11.64 -14.97
C ARG A 468 8.72 11.23 -13.55
N LYS A 469 9.59 11.99 -12.88
CA LYS A 469 10.15 11.62 -11.57
C LYS A 469 9.76 12.59 -10.44
N GLY A 470 9.13 13.73 -10.76
CA GLY A 470 8.87 14.77 -9.75
C GLY A 470 10.14 15.43 -9.21
N VAL A 471 11.24 15.38 -9.96
CA VAL A 471 12.52 15.97 -9.56
C VAL A 471 12.73 17.28 -10.29
N ILE A 472 12.93 18.36 -9.54
CA ILE A 472 13.25 19.68 -10.04
C ILE A 472 14.77 19.82 -10.05
N ILE A 473 15.32 19.88 -11.25
CA ILE A 473 16.71 20.24 -11.50
C ILE A 473 16.72 21.75 -11.74
N ASN A 474 17.50 22.47 -10.94
CA ASN A 474 17.68 23.92 -11.05
C ASN A 474 18.59 24.26 -12.24
N GLU A 475 19.19 25.45 -12.24
CA GLU A 475 20.12 25.87 -13.28
C GLU A 475 21.26 24.85 -13.46
N THR A 476 21.52 24.50 -14.71
CA THR A 476 22.51 23.49 -15.09
C THR A 476 23.64 24.18 -15.83
N SER A 477 24.83 24.20 -15.21
CA SER A 477 26.03 24.77 -15.81
C SER A 477 26.82 23.77 -16.64
N ILE A 478 26.76 22.47 -16.32
CA ILE A 478 27.59 21.43 -16.95
C ILE A 478 26.77 20.17 -17.21
N ILE A 479 26.97 19.57 -18.39
CA ILE A 479 26.44 18.26 -18.76
C ILE A 479 27.57 17.22 -18.83
N VAL A 480 27.34 16.07 -18.21
CA VAL A 480 28.20 14.89 -18.32
C VAL A 480 27.58 13.86 -19.27
N TYR A 481 28.36 13.45 -20.25
CA TYR A 481 28.02 12.37 -21.17
C TYR A 481 28.68 11.11 -20.67
N ALA A 482 27.91 10.07 -20.39
CA ALA A 482 28.41 8.81 -19.85
C ALA A 482 27.88 7.61 -20.64
N GLN A 483 28.60 6.49 -20.56
CA GLN A 483 28.24 5.21 -21.15
C GLN A 483 27.97 4.20 -20.03
N LEU A 484 26.77 3.63 -19.99
CA LEU A 484 26.41 2.62 -18.99
C LEU A 484 27.33 1.39 -19.08
N LEU A 485 27.73 0.88 -17.91
CA LEU A 485 28.44 -0.39 -17.81
C LEU A 485 27.43 -1.54 -17.87
N THR A 486 27.67 -2.49 -18.78
CA THR A 486 26.72 -3.57 -19.10
C THR A 486 27.12 -4.93 -18.53
N GLY A 487 28.33 -5.03 -17.97
CA GLY A 487 28.85 -6.27 -17.41
C GLY A 487 30.37 -6.31 -17.44
N SER A 488 30.92 -7.51 -17.25
CA SER A 488 32.36 -7.76 -17.31
C SER A 488 32.71 -8.63 -18.52
N ARG A 489 33.76 -8.25 -19.25
CA ARG A 489 34.39 -9.05 -20.30
C ARG A 489 35.73 -9.55 -19.80
N TYR A 490 35.94 -10.86 -19.86
CA TYR A 490 37.26 -11.43 -19.58
C TYR A 490 38.17 -11.24 -20.79
N GLN A 491 39.31 -10.60 -20.58
CA GLN A 491 40.34 -10.45 -21.62
C GLN A 491 41.53 -11.33 -21.27
N HIS A 492 41.91 -12.19 -22.22
CA HIS A 492 43.09 -13.03 -22.11
C HIS A 492 44.34 -12.19 -22.41
N ILE A 493 45.25 -12.10 -21.44
CA ILE A 493 46.54 -11.42 -21.63
C ILE A 493 47.62 -12.47 -21.41
N ASN A 494 48.40 -12.75 -22.45
CA ASN A 494 49.54 -13.65 -22.40
C ASN A 494 50.79 -12.82 -22.09
N LEU A 495 51.17 -12.74 -20.82
CA LEU A 495 52.42 -12.11 -20.37
C LEU A 495 53.36 -13.25 -19.95
N ASP A 496 54.37 -13.52 -20.77
CA ASP A 496 55.52 -14.39 -20.52
C ASP A 496 55.27 -15.60 -19.57
N ALA A 497 54.43 -16.53 -20.05
CA ALA A 497 54.22 -17.89 -19.52
C ALA A 497 53.37 -18.06 -18.24
N GLU A 498 52.52 -17.10 -17.89
CA GLU A 498 51.36 -17.33 -17.00
C GLU A 498 50.07 -16.80 -17.64
N ASP A 499 49.06 -17.68 -17.79
CA ASP A 499 47.76 -17.32 -18.35
C ASP A 499 46.94 -16.57 -17.28
N PHE A 500 46.74 -15.26 -17.47
CA PHE A 500 45.89 -14.45 -16.59
C PHE A 500 44.57 -14.08 -17.25
N PHE A 501 43.46 -14.33 -16.54
CA PHE A 501 42.13 -13.83 -16.88
C PHE A 501 41.82 -12.62 -16.02
N TYR A 502 41.71 -11.44 -16.62
CA TYR A 502 41.22 -10.25 -15.93
C TYR A 502 39.85 -9.84 -16.47
N ALA A 503 38.94 -9.50 -15.54
CA ALA A 503 37.65 -8.92 -15.87
C ALA A 503 37.83 -7.43 -16.19
N VAL A 504 37.46 -7.04 -17.41
CA VAL A 504 37.38 -5.64 -17.85
C VAL A 504 35.90 -5.27 -17.91
N LEU A 505 35.49 -4.20 -17.22
CA LEU A 505 34.11 -3.71 -17.28
C LEU A 505 33.80 -3.25 -18.71
N GLN A 506 32.70 -3.76 -19.28
CA GLN A 506 32.30 -3.53 -20.66
C GLN A 506 31.25 -2.43 -20.75
N SER A 507 31.55 -1.36 -21.49
CA SER A 507 30.58 -0.36 -21.92
C SER A 507 29.88 -0.78 -23.22
N CYS A 508 28.65 -0.29 -23.43
CA CYS A 508 27.88 -0.55 -24.64
C CYS A 508 28.61 -0.03 -25.89
N ASN A 509 28.80 -0.90 -26.90
CA ASN A 509 29.62 -0.64 -28.09
C ASN A 509 28.81 -0.23 -29.32
N SER A 510 27.53 0.13 -29.15
CA SER A 510 26.65 0.40 -30.29
C SER A 510 26.79 1.86 -30.73
N ALA A 511 27.13 2.06 -32.01
CA ALA A 511 27.04 3.34 -32.71
C ALA A 511 25.58 3.82 -32.90
N ILE A 512 24.62 3.21 -32.20
CA ILE A 512 23.18 3.40 -32.37
C ILE A 512 22.45 3.69 -31.04
N SER A 513 23.10 3.57 -29.87
CA SER A 513 22.50 3.91 -28.58
C SER A 513 23.48 4.68 -27.68
N SER A 514 23.81 5.91 -28.06
CA SER A 514 24.18 6.91 -27.06
C SER A 514 22.90 7.25 -26.27
N GLU A 515 22.54 6.43 -25.29
CA GLU A 515 21.49 6.76 -24.33
C GLU A 515 21.97 7.91 -23.44
N LYS A 516 21.82 9.10 -24.01
CA LYS A 516 21.35 10.37 -23.47
C LYS A 516 21.46 10.58 -21.95
N TYR A 517 22.50 11.35 -21.63
CA TYR A 517 22.72 12.32 -20.54
C TYR A 517 22.46 11.89 -19.09
N ALA A 518 23.54 11.98 -18.31
CA ALA A 518 23.48 12.07 -16.86
C ALA A 518 23.78 13.51 -16.47
N LEU A 519 22.74 14.22 -16.07
CA LEU A 519 22.88 15.55 -15.52
C LEU A 519 23.25 15.37 -14.04
N ILE A 520 24.56 15.30 -13.78
CA ILE A 520 25.13 15.44 -12.44
C ILE A 520 25.36 16.95 -12.24
N THR A 521 24.30 17.72 -11.98
CA THR A 521 24.49 19.01 -11.33
C THR A 521 24.44 18.74 -9.83
N THR A 522 25.64 18.75 -9.23
CA THR A 522 25.92 18.67 -7.79
C THR A 522 25.59 17.35 -7.11
N PHE A 523 26.56 16.43 -7.06
CA PHE A 523 27.41 16.21 -5.87
C PHE A 523 28.33 15.01 -6.12
N PHE A 524 29.63 15.23 -5.93
CA PHE A 524 30.57 14.15 -5.66
C PHE A 524 30.29 13.64 -4.24
N SER A 525 29.62 12.51 -4.12
CA SER A 525 30.06 11.50 -3.16
C SER A 525 30.74 10.44 -3.99
N ILE A 526 32.07 10.54 -4.09
CA ILE A 526 32.88 9.38 -4.47
C ILE A 526 32.62 8.38 -3.35
N VAL A 527 31.70 7.44 -3.59
CA VAL A 527 31.70 6.18 -2.84
C VAL A 527 33.01 5.51 -3.24
N GLY A 528 34.03 5.75 -2.41
CA GLY A 528 35.33 5.08 -2.48
C GLY A 528 35.22 3.65 -2.00
#